data_AF-A0A952QV81-F1
#
_entry.id   AF-A0A952QV81-F1
#
_cell.length_a   1.000
_cell.length_b   1.000
_cell.length_c   1.000
_cell.angle_alpha   90.00
_cell.angle_beta   90.00
_cell.angle_gamma   90.00
#
_symmetry.space_group_name_H-M   'P 1'
#
loop_
_entity.id
_entity.type
_entity.pdbx_description
1 polymer ?
#
loop_
_entity_poly.entity_id
_entity_poly.type
_entity_poly.pdbx_seq_one_letter_code
_entity_poly.pdbx_strand_id
1 'polypeptide(L)' 'MTKDLTSMKMGRLLAEVPEARSVLRRRGVDPLQRCHSAALNHMTLRQVLGRTCPVDDVEATFAELGELLGASGF' A
#
# COMPACT_ATOMS: atom_id res chain seq x y z
N MET A 1 19.30 0.56 -3.00
CA MET A 1 18.57 -0.68 -2.64
C MET A 1 17.10 -0.39 -2.78
N THR A 2 16.48 -0.74 -3.90
CA THR A 2 15.03 -0.62 -4.08
C THR A 2 14.36 -1.60 -3.12
N LYS A 3 13.84 -1.11 -1.99
CA LYS A 3 13.05 -1.93 -1.07
C LYS A 3 11.88 -2.51 -1.86
N ASP A 4 11.74 -3.83 -1.82
CA ASP A 4 10.67 -4.54 -2.50
C ASP A 4 9.31 -4.14 -1.91
N LEU A 5 8.66 -3.17 -2.56
CA LEU A 5 7.35 -2.62 -2.20
C LEU A 5 6.28 -3.71 -2.06
N THR A 6 6.38 -4.76 -2.88
CA THR A 6 5.39 -5.84 -2.92
C THR A 6 5.44 -6.69 -1.66
N SER A 7 6.61 -6.81 -1.05
CA SER A 7 6.86 -7.55 0.18
C SER A 7 6.69 -6.70 1.45
N MET A 8 6.49 -5.39 1.31
CA MET A 8 6.40 -4.48 2.45
C MET A 8 5.09 -4.68 3.21
N LYS A 9 5.19 -4.76 4.55
CA LYS A 9 4.02 -4.87 5.43
C LYS A 9 3.23 -3.58 5.39
N MET A 10 1.90 -3.67 5.27
CA MET A 10 1.03 -2.50 5.20
C MET A 10 1.11 -1.66 6.49
N GLY A 11 1.21 -2.31 7.66
CA GLY A 11 1.42 -1.59 8.93
C GLY A 11 2.70 -0.75 8.93
N ARG A 12 3.78 -1.27 8.33
CA ARG A 12 5.06 -0.56 8.18
C ARG A 12 4.94 0.58 7.17
N LEU A 13 4.30 0.36 6.02
CA LEU A 13 4.04 1.40 5.01
C LEU A 13 3.27 2.57 5.60
N LEU A 14 2.18 2.30 6.32
CA LEU A 14 1.35 3.35 6.91
C LEU A 14 2.05 4.09 8.06
N ALA A 15 2.99 3.44 8.75
CA ALA A 15 3.78 4.06 9.82
C ALA A 15 4.95 4.90 9.29
N GLU A 16 5.66 4.41 8.26
CA GLU A 16 6.82 5.07 7.69
C GLU A 16 6.43 6.16 6.68
N VAL A 17 5.31 6.00 5.99
CA VAL A 17 4.85 6.91 4.92
C VAL A 17 3.35 7.21 5.03
N PRO A 18 2.97 8.25 5.81
CA PRO A 18 1.57 8.63 6.03
C PRO A 18 0.81 8.93 4.72
N GLU A 19 1.50 9.49 3.72
CA GLU A 19 0.97 9.84 2.41
C GLU A 19 0.48 8.61 1.62
N ALA A 20 1.05 7.43 1.89
CA ALA A 20 0.65 6.19 1.25
C ALA A 20 -0.84 5.88 1.50
N ARG A 21 -1.37 6.23 2.68
CA ARG A 21 -2.80 6.07 2.98
C ARG A 21 -3.68 6.92 2.06
N SER A 22 -3.22 8.12 1.70
CA SER A 22 -3.94 9.03 0.81
C SER A 22 -3.97 8.47 -0.62
N VAL A 23 -2.84 7.99 -1.12
CA VAL A 23 -2.73 7.33 -2.43
C VAL A 23 -3.66 6.11 -2.50
N LEU A 24 -3.61 5.24 -1.49
CA LEU A 24 -4.49 4.07 -1.40
C LEU A 24 -5.99 4.47 -1.45
N ARG A 25 -6.41 5.47 -0.64
CA ARG A 25 -7.81 5.91 -0.64
C ARG A 25 -8.26 6.50 -1.98
N ARG A 26 -7.40 7.24 -2.69
CA ARG A 26 -7.73 7.78 -4.03
C ARG A 26 -7.99 6.67 -5.05
N ARG A 27 -7.30 5.54 -4.90
CA ARG A 27 -7.45 4.33 -5.71
C ARG A 27 -8.59 3.41 -5.23
N GLY A 28 -9.45 3.88 -4.33
CA GLY A 28 -10.54 3.08 -3.77
C GLY A 28 -10.08 1.98 -2.82
N VAL A 29 -8.80 1.96 -2.46
CA VAL A 29 -8.25 1.06 -1.46
C VAL A 29 -8.38 1.73 -0.10
N ASP A 30 -9.41 1.34 0.64
CA ASP A 30 -9.50 1.64 2.06
C ASP A 30 -9.11 0.40 2.88
N PRO A 31 -7.85 0.31 3.35
CA PRO A 31 -7.37 -0.86 4.08
C PRO A 31 -8.19 -1.10 5.35
N LEU A 32 -8.63 -0.03 6.00
CA LEU A 32 -9.31 -0.06 7.30
C LEU A 32 -10.81 -0.32 7.20
N GLN A 33 -11.43 -0.09 6.04
CA GLN A 33 -12.84 -0.46 5.84
C GLN A 33 -13.03 -1.95 5.60
N ARG A 34 -12.10 -2.61 4.90
CA ARG A 34 -12.26 -4.02 4.49
C ARG A 34 -11.44 -5.02 5.28
N CYS A 35 -10.33 -4.60 5.88
CA CYS A 35 -9.52 -5.46 6.74
C CYS A 35 -9.56 -4.93 8.18
N HIS A 36 -9.79 -5.82 9.14
CA HIS A 36 -9.55 -5.50 10.54
C HIS A 36 -8.10 -5.01 10.72
N SER A 37 -7.91 -3.92 11.46
CA SER A 37 -6.63 -3.21 11.63
C SER A 37 -5.48 -4.13 12.04
N ALA A 38 -5.77 -5.14 12.87
CA ALA A 38 -4.79 -6.14 13.29
C ALA A 38 -4.30 -7.02 12.12
N ALA A 39 -5.20 -7.38 11.20
CA ALA A 39 -4.85 -8.22 10.05
C ALA A 39 -4.01 -7.44 9.02
N LEU A 40 -4.23 -6.12 8.87
CA LEU A 40 -3.43 -5.26 7.99
C LEU A 40 -1.94 -5.25 8.36
N ASN A 41 -1.62 -5.24 9.66
CA ASN A 41 -0.23 -5.23 10.12
C ASN A 41 0.56 -6.48 9.67
N HIS A 42 -0.15 -7.59 9.44
CA HIS A 42 0.46 -8.84 8.98
C HIS A 42 0.35 -9.05 7.46
N MET A 43 -0.45 -8.25 6.75
CA MET A 43 -0.56 -8.31 5.29
C MET A 43 0.50 -7.46 4.60
N THR A 44 0.98 -7.98 3.47
CA THR A 44 1.80 -7.20 2.54
C THR A 44 0.93 -6.25 1.72
N LEU A 45 1.53 -5.19 1.19
CA LEU A 45 0.87 -4.27 0.27
C LEU A 45 0.18 -5.03 -0.88
N ARG A 46 0.86 -5.99 -1.49
CA ARG A 46 0.30 -6.83 -2.58
C ARG A 46 -0.95 -7.59 -2.15
N GLN A 47 -0.95 -8.17 -0.94
CA GLN A 47 -2.11 -8.90 -0.42
C GLN A 47 -3.29 -7.99 -0.13
N VAL A 48 -3.04 -6.76 0.37
CA VAL A 48 -4.11 -5.79 0.59
C VAL A 48 -4.69 -5.35 -0.75
N LEU A 49 -3.84 -4.94 -1.69
CA LEU A 49 -4.27 -4.51 -3.02
C LEU A 49 -5.06 -5.61 -3.75
N GLY A 50 -4.60 -6.87 -3.72
CA GLY A 50 -5.35 -7.98 -4.33
C GLY A 50 -6.71 -8.28 -3.69
N ARG A 51 -7.03 -7.72 -2.51
CA ARG A 51 -8.31 -7.91 -1.81
C ARG A 51 -9.22 -6.68 -1.88
N THR A 52 -8.64 -5.49 -2.00
CA THR A 52 -9.38 -4.22 -1.91
C THR A 52 -9.40 -3.45 -3.22
N CYS A 53 -8.43 -3.68 -4.10
CA CYS A 53 -8.27 -2.97 -5.36
C CYS A 53 -8.89 -3.80 -6.51
N PRO A 54 -9.53 -3.15 -7.50
CA PRO A 54 -9.77 -3.77 -8.81
C PRO A 54 -8.44 -4.24 -9.41
N VAL A 55 -8.44 -5.35 -10.15
CA VAL A 55 -7.21 -5.95 -10.73
C VAL A 55 -6.44 -4.95 -11.59
N ASP A 56 -7.15 -4.15 -12.39
CA ASP A 56 -6.57 -3.11 -13.26
C ASP A 56 -5.93 -1.94 -12.50
N ASP A 57 -6.34 -1.68 -11.25
CA ASP A 57 -5.80 -0.60 -10.43
C ASP A 57 -4.60 -1.03 -9.57
N VAL A 58 -4.33 -2.33 -9.44
CA VAL A 58 -3.22 -2.83 -8.60
C VAL A 58 -1.87 -2.33 -9.12
N GLU A 59 -1.59 -2.48 -10.42
CA GLU A 59 -0.31 -2.06 -11.00
C GLU A 59 -0.13 -0.54 -10.98
N ALA A 60 -1.18 0.21 -11.30
CA ALA A 60 -1.17 1.67 -11.22
C ALA A 60 -0.93 2.18 -9.79
N THR A 61 -1.56 1.53 -8.80
CA THR A 61 -1.35 1.86 -7.38
C THR A 61 0.08 1.54 -6.93
N PHE A 62 0.66 0.44 -7.43
CA PHE A 62 2.06 0.11 -7.16
C PHE A 62 3.03 1.12 -7.75
N ALA A 63 2.79 1.60 -8.97
CA ALA A 63 3.63 2.60 -9.61
C ALA A 63 3.63 3.92 -8.82
N GLU A 64 2.46 4.44 -8.44
CA GLU A 64 2.35 5.67 -7.63
C GLU A 64 3.00 5.52 -6.26
N LEU A 65 2.82 4.38 -5.58
CA LEU A 65 3.50 4.11 -4.32
C LEU A 65 5.02 4.00 -4.51
N GLY A 66 5.47 3.45 -5.63
CA GLY A 66 6.87 3.40 -6.01
C GLY A 66 7.50 4.78 -6.19
N GLU A 67 6.81 5.68 -6.90
CA GLU A 67 7.23 7.06 -7.06
C GLU A 67 7.25 7.80 -5.73
N LEU A 68 6.22 7.61 -4.90
CA LEU A 68 6.12 8.22 -3.58
C LEU A 68 7.31 7.80 -2.68
N LEU A 69 7.59 6.49 -2.58
CA LEU A 69 8.70 5.99 -1.77
C LEU A 69 10.07 6.38 -2.34
N GLY A 70 10.22 6.41 -3.67
CA GLY A 70 11.45 6.87 -4.33
C GLY A 70 11.71 8.36 -4.11
N ALA A 71 10.65 9.18 -4.09
CA ALA A 71 10.73 10.60 -3.76
C ALA A 71 11.00 10.86 -2.27
N SER A 72 10.52 9.98 -1.38
CA SER A 72 10.78 10.05 0.06
C SER A 72 12.22 9.62 0.46
N GLY A 73 13.09 9.28 -0.49
CA GLY A 73 14.49 8.91 -0.22
C GLY A 73 14.64 7.58 0.53
N PHE A 74 13.68 6.66 0.37
CA PHE A 74 13.57 5.40 1.12
C PHE A 74 14.33 4.22 0.51
#